data_AF-A0A6A7LHZ5-F1
#
_entry.id   AF-A0A6A7LHZ5-F1
#
_cell.length_a   1.000
_cell.length_b   1.000
_cell.length_c   1.000
_cell.angle_alpha   90.00
_cell.angle_beta   90.00
_cell.angle_gamma   90.00
#
_symmetry.space_group_name_H-M   'P 1'
#
loop_
_entity.id
_entity.type
_entity.pdbx_description
1 polymer ?
#
loop_
_entity_poly.entity_id
_entity_poly.type
_entity_poly.pdbx_seq_one_letter_code
_entity_poly.pdbx_strand_id
1 'polypeptide(L)'
;MSPPNTSDKNPIEDDKADEVKALISRYMLLKIEQRKIENKLNEVIKYYDIESLRIIFEPIGDSIMGTIGLEFPHRKKEKDITQNQT
;
A
#
# COMPACT_ATOMS: atom_id res chain seq x y z
N MET A 1 -55.46 8.78 -18.05
CA MET A 1 -54.59 8.36 -16.92
C MET A 1 -53.18 8.33 -17.46
N SER A 2 -52.30 9.23 -17.02
CA SER A 2 -50.89 9.24 -17.40
C SER A 2 -50.10 8.35 -16.42
N PRO A 3 -49.09 7.59 -16.87
CA PRO A 3 -48.30 6.75 -15.98
C PRO A 3 -47.38 7.60 -15.08
N PRO A 4 -47.01 7.10 -13.89
CA PRO A 4 -46.11 7.81 -13.00
C PRO A 4 -44.69 7.82 -13.58
N ASN A 5 -44.13 9.02 -13.72
CA ASN A 5 -42.72 9.22 -14.05
C ASN A 5 -41.85 8.62 -12.94
N THR A 6 -41.17 7.51 -13.22
CA THR A 6 -40.07 7.01 -12.41
C THR A 6 -38.83 7.85 -12.67
N SER A 7 -38.73 9.03 -12.03
CA SER A 7 -37.46 9.72 -11.92
C SER A 7 -36.68 9.13 -10.75
N ASP A 8 -36.11 7.93 -10.95
CA ASP A 8 -35.06 7.33 -10.12
C ASP A 8 -33.75 8.12 -10.30
N LYS A 9 -33.79 9.41 -9.99
CA LYS A 9 -32.60 10.22 -9.85
C LYS A 9 -32.51 10.55 -8.37
N ASN A 10 -31.74 9.77 -7.63
CA ASN A 10 -31.24 10.23 -6.33
C ASN A 10 -30.61 11.61 -6.60
N PRO A 11 -31.20 12.71 -6.10
CA PRO A 11 -30.58 14.01 -6.27
C PRO A 11 -29.25 13.93 -5.51
N ILE A 12 -28.16 13.98 -6.25
CA ILE A 12 -26.85 14.13 -5.63
C ILE A 12 -26.91 15.51 -4.98
N GLU A 13 -26.90 15.56 -3.65
CA GLU A 13 -26.71 16.83 -2.96
C GLU A 13 -25.38 17.41 -3.47
N ASP A 14 -25.42 18.59 -4.10
CA ASP A 14 -24.25 19.17 -4.77
C ASP A 14 -23.02 19.24 -3.83
N ASP A 15 -23.27 19.50 -2.54
CA ASP A 15 -22.27 19.49 -1.47
C ASP A 15 -21.57 18.13 -1.32
N LYS A 16 -22.31 17.02 -1.48
CA LYS A 16 -21.76 15.66 -1.43
C LYS A 16 -20.96 15.33 -2.69
N ALA A 17 -21.37 15.85 -3.85
CA ALA A 17 -20.61 15.69 -5.08
C ALA A 17 -19.23 16.36 -4.96
N ASP A 18 -19.19 17.55 -4.40
CA ASP A 18 -17.95 18.32 -4.24
C ASP A 18 -17.05 17.73 -3.15
N GLU A 19 -17.61 17.20 -2.07
CA GLU A 19 -16.88 16.42 -1.06
C GLU A 19 -16.18 15.21 -1.69
N VAL A 20 -16.89 14.43 -2.53
CA VAL A 20 -16.30 13.28 -3.23
C VAL A 20 -15.18 13.71 -4.19
N LYS A 21 -15.38 14.78 -4.97
CA LYS A 21 -14.33 15.30 -5.87
C LYS A 21 -13.09 15.75 -5.10
N ALA A 22 -13.27 16.40 -3.95
CA ALA A 22 -12.16 16.82 -3.10
C ALA A 22 -11.38 15.61 -2.54
N LEU A 23 -12.09 14.57 -2.09
CA LEU A 23 -11.48 13.33 -1.60
C LEU A 23 -10.70 12.61 -2.71
N ILE A 24 -11.26 12.50 -3.91
CA ILE A 24 -10.56 11.90 -5.06
C ILE A 24 -9.30 12.68 -5.39
N SER A 25 -9.38 14.00 -5.46
CA SER A 25 -8.23 14.87 -5.76
C SER A 25 -7.11 14.68 -4.72
N ARG A 26 -7.46 14.68 -3.43
CA ARG A 26 -6.51 14.45 -2.35
C ARG A 26 -5.89 13.05 -2.43
N TYR A 27 -6.69 12.03 -2.72
CA TYR A 27 -6.21 10.66 -2.87
C TYR A 27 -5.21 10.54 -4.03
N MET A 28 -5.49 11.16 -5.18
CA MET A 28 -4.57 11.17 -6.33
C MET A 28 -3.23 11.81 -5.98
N LEU A 29 -3.23 12.94 -5.26
CA LEU A 29 -2.00 13.60 -4.82
C LEU A 29 -1.19 12.70 -3.87
N LEU A 30 -1.85 12.08 -2.90
CA LEU A 30 -1.20 11.12 -1.99
C LEU A 30 -0.59 9.94 -2.75
N LYS A 31 -1.28 9.43 -3.79
CA LYS A 31 -0.76 8.34 -4.63
C LYS A 31 0.46 8.76 -5.46
N ILE A 32 0.51 9.99 -5.94
CA ILE A 32 1.68 10.53 -6.64
C ILE A 32 2.86 10.64 -5.69
N GLU A 33 2.67 11.20 -4.50
CA GLU A 33 3.74 11.32 -3.50
C GLU A 33 4.23 9.96 -3.00
N GLN A 34 3.31 9.02 -2.76
CA GLN A 34 3.65 7.64 -2.42
C GLN A 34 4.57 7.02 -3.49
N ARG A 35 4.24 7.15 -4.78
CA ARG A 35 5.05 6.61 -5.88
C ARG A 35 6.44 7.24 -5.95
N LYS A 36 6.57 8.55 -5.68
CA LYS A 36 7.87 9.23 -5.63
C LYS A 36 8.75 8.65 -4.51
N ILE A 37 8.17 8.44 -3.33
CA ILE A 37 8.86 7.86 -2.17
C ILE A 37 9.31 6.42 -2.48
N GLU A 38 8.41 5.58 -3.00
CA GLU A 38 8.71 4.19 -3.40
C GLU A 38 9.86 4.13 -4.42
N ASN A 39 9.84 5.00 -5.43
CA ASN A 39 10.92 5.09 -6.41
C ASN A 39 12.26 5.46 -5.76
N LYS A 40 12.27 6.43 -4.83
CA LYS A 40 13.50 6.84 -4.15
C LYS A 40 14.01 5.78 -3.19
N LEU A 41 13.12 5.09 -2.48
CA LEU A 41 13.48 3.94 -1.64
C LEU A 41 14.16 2.87 -2.49
N ASN A 42 13.55 2.49 -3.62
CA ASN A 42 14.12 1.51 -4.55
C ASN A 42 15.48 1.93 -5.14
N GLU A 43 15.72 3.23 -5.31
CA GLU A 43 17.03 3.75 -5.72
C GLU A 43 18.06 3.62 -4.60
N VAL A 44 17.69 3.97 -3.36
CA VAL A 44 18.59 4.05 -2.21
C VAL A 44 18.95 2.68 -1.65
N ILE A 45 18.01 1.73 -1.59
CA ILE A 45 18.27 0.40 -1.03
C ILE A 45 19.36 -0.37 -1.79
N LYS A 46 19.58 -0.04 -3.07
CA LYS A 46 20.60 -0.70 -3.92
C LYS A 46 22.03 -0.45 -3.44
N TYR A 47 22.25 0.55 -2.60
CA TYR A 47 23.58 0.87 -2.05
C TYR A 47 23.90 0.09 -0.76
N TYR A 48 22.97 -0.70 -0.25
CA TYR A 48 23.12 -1.46 0.99
C TYR A 48 23.14 -2.96 0.70
N ASP A 49 23.99 -3.69 1.41
CA ASP A 49 23.94 -5.14 1.41
C ASP A 49 22.76 -5.65 2.26
N ILE A 50 22.51 -6.96 2.17
CA ILE A 50 21.37 -7.60 2.83
C ILE A 50 21.47 -7.44 4.35
N GLU A 51 22.66 -7.52 4.94
CA GLU A 51 22.81 -7.40 6.40
C GLU A 51 22.53 -5.98 6.88
N SER A 52 23.02 -4.96 6.16
CA SER A 52 22.73 -3.56 6.47
C SER A 52 21.24 -3.25 6.33
N LEU A 53 20.59 -3.72 5.26
CA LEU A 53 19.14 -3.54 5.09
C LEU A 53 18.36 -4.22 6.23
N ARG A 54 18.82 -5.39 6.70
CA ARG A 54 18.18 -6.08 7.83
C ARG A 54 18.23 -5.23 9.10
N ILE A 55 19.39 -4.65 9.41
CA ILE A 55 19.57 -3.78 10.58
C ILE A 55 18.69 -2.52 10.47
N ILE A 56 18.56 -1.96 9.26
CA ILE A 56 17.73 -0.77 9.03
C ILE A 56 16.23 -1.10 9.17
N PHE A 57 15.79 -2.26 8.68
CA PHE A 57 14.37 -2.61 8.65
C PHE A 57 13.86 -3.29 9.93
N GLU A 58 14.70 -3.99 10.69
CA GLU A 58 14.35 -4.64 11.97
C GLU A 58 13.62 -3.70 12.95
N PRO A 59 14.08 -2.46 13.22
CA PRO A 59 13.37 -1.55 14.13
C PRO A 59 12.02 -1.04 13.58
N ILE A 60 11.79 -1.13 12.27
CA ILE A 60 10.52 -0.73 11.63
C ILE A 60 9.51 -1.87 11.73
N GLY A 61 9.97 -3.12 11.53
CA GLY A 61 9.17 -4.33 11.64
C GLY A 61 8.41 -4.71 10.36
N ASP A 62 8.22 -6.02 10.18
CA ASP A 62 7.71 -6.64 8.95
C ASP A 62 6.32 -6.12 8.52
N SER A 63 5.46 -5.77 9.49
CA SER A 63 4.09 -5.28 9.23
C SER A 63 4.08 -3.93 8.47
N ILE A 64 4.95 -3.01 8.88
CA ILE A 64 5.05 -1.69 8.24
C ILE A 64 5.74 -1.83 6.87
N MET A 65 6.79 -2.65 6.81
CA MET A 65 7.52 -2.95 5.57
C MET A 65 6.61 -3.59 4.50
N GLY A 66 5.73 -4.53 4.89
CA GLY A 66 4.72 -5.12 4.01
C GLY A 66 3.68 -4.10 3.54
N THR A 67 3.30 -3.14 4.39
CA THR A 67 2.36 -2.06 4.01
C THR A 67 2.93 -1.16 2.90
N ILE A 68 4.24 -0.96 2.86
CA ILE A 68 4.93 -0.13 1.85
C ILE A 68 5.53 -0.94 0.68
N GLY A 69 5.21 -2.24 0.58
CA GLY A 69 5.64 -3.11 -0.52
C GLY A 69 7.14 -3.40 -0.55
N LEU A 70 7.87 -3.14 0.54
CA LEU A 70 9.27 -3.50 0.69
C LEU A 70 9.37 -4.84 1.42
N GLU A 71 9.06 -5.92 0.72
CA GLU A 71 9.22 -7.25 1.30
C GLU A 71 10.71 -7.61 1.37
N PHE A 72 11.19 -7.92 2.57
CA PHE A 72 12.46 -8.59 2.70
C PHE A 72 12.36 -9.96 2.02
N PRO A 73 13.38 -10.43 1.28
CA PRO A 73 13.47 -11.83 0.95
C PRO A 73 13.54 -12.56 2.29
N HIS A 74 12.39 -13.08 2.72
CA HIS A 74 12.24 -13.71 4.01
C HIS A 74 13.33 -14.76 4.10
N ARG A 75 14.07 -14.77 5.21
CA ARG A 75 14.92 -15.90 5.56
C ARG A 75 14.06 -17.14 5.32
N LYS A 76 14.42 -17.97 4.33
CA LYS A 76 13.93 -19.35 4.30
C LYS A 76 14.15 -19.85 5.71
N LYS A 77 13.07 -20.12 6.43
CA LYS A 77 13.15 -20.61 7.79
C LYS A 77 14.09 -21.81 7.75
N GLU A 78 15.26 -21.72 8.37
CA GLU A 78 16.03 -22.87 8.80
C GLU A 78 15.22 -23.56 9.91
N LYS A 79 14.08 -24.15 9.53
CA LYS A 79 13.26 -25.04 10.33
C LYS A 79 12.58 -25.95 9.32
N ASP A 80 13.32 -26.96 8.86
CA ASP A 80 12.85 -28.30 8.45
C ASP A 80 13.97 -29.12 7.75
N ILE A 81 15.21 -29.10 8.26
CA ILE A 81 16.24 -30.12 7.93
C ILE A 81 16.73 -30.80 9.21
N THR A 82 15.86 -31.02 10.19
CA THR A 82 16.22 -31.79 11.39
C THR A 82 15.10 -32.71 11.84
N GLN A 83 14.57 -33.51 10.92
CA GLN A 83 13.95 -34.80 11.23
C GLN A 83 14.23 -35.79 10.10
N ASN A 84 15.47 -36.28 10.04
CA ASN A 84 15.80 -37.60 9.51
C ASN A 84 17.16 -37.99 10.11
N GLN A 85 17.29 -39.25 10.52
CA GLN A 85 18.30 -39.86 11.41
C GLN A 85 17.84 -39.77 12.88
N THR A 86 17.43 -40.85 13.55
CA THR A 86 17.84 -42.27 13.46
C THR A 86 16.72 -43.16 14.01
#